data_AF-A0A6H9I2N9-F1
#
_entry.id   AF-A0A6H9I2N9-F1
#
_cell.length_a   1.000
_cell.length_b   1.000
_cell.length_c   1.000
_cell.angle_alpha   90.00
_cell.angle_beta   90.00
_cell.angle_gamma   90.00
#
_symmetry.space_group_name_H-M   'P 1'
#
loop_
_entity.id
_entity.type
_entity.pdbx_description
1 polymer ?
#
loop_
_entity_poly.entity_id
_entity_poly.type
_entity_poly.pdbx_seq_one_letter_code
_entity_poly.pdbx_strand_id
1 'polypeptide(L)'
;HPLLGVGVGDYPKEYERVNAAHTPQWEPAWNPHNHYLFVLTAAGLPGGIALALVLAYPLRRRAPADGRERIRRAVPVLMITICLFESYLLRSNVSMMYMLFTAALWRDASGAGPAQAAGRPPPAADRVTQRGAREARRRGLVTRAAMSSSR
;
A
#
# COMPACT_ATOMS: atom_id res chain seq x y z
N HIS A 1 6.37 31.38 15.73
CA HIS A 1 7.57 30.52 15.54
C HIS A 1 7.45 29.67 14.27
N PRO A 2 7.61 30.26 13.06
CA PRO A 2 7.35 29.53 11.80
C PRO A 2 8.39 28.44 11.49
N LEU A 3 9.61 28.55 12.03
CA LEU A 3 10.69 27.61 11.72
C LEU A 3 10.54 26.27 12.46
N LEU A 4 10.22 26.29 13.76
CA LEU A 4 10.16 25.08 14.59
C LEU A 4 8.74 24.69 15.02
N GLY A 5 7.75 25.54 14.73
CA GLY A 5 6.40 25.39 15.25
C GLY A 5 6.32 25.78 16.74
N VAL A 6 5.15 25.56 17.32
CA VAL A 6 4.88 25.81 18.75
C VAL A 6 5.06 24.56 19.60
N GLY A 7 5.24 23.39 18.99
CA GLY A 7 5.21 22.09 19.66
C GLY A 7 3.82 21.46 19.59
N VAL A 8 3.76 20.14 19.38
CA VAL A 8 2.49 19.39 19.28
C VAL A 8 1.67 19.47 20.58
N GLY A 9 2.36 19.50 21.74
CA GLY A 9 1.70 19.60 23.05
C GLY A 9 1.15 21.00 23.36
N ASP A 10 1.81 22.05 22.87
CA ASP A 10 1.42 23.43 23.14
C ASP A 10 0.41 23.99 22.10
N TYR A 11 0.14 23.23 21.04
CA TYR A 11 -0.78 23.62 19.97
C TYR A 11 -2.17 24.07 20.48
N PRO A 12 -2.88 23.33 21.37
CA PRO A 12 -4.21 23.75 21.83
C PRO A 12 -4.18 25.12 22.53
N LYS A 13 -3.17 25.34 23.38
CA LYS A 13 -3.02 26.59 24.13
C LYS A 13 -2.73 27.79 23.22
N GLU A 14 -1.85 27.60 22.22
CA GLU A 14 -1.59 28.66 21.24
C GLU A 14 -2.78 28.90 20.32
N TYR A 15 -3.52 27.85 19.96
CA TYR A 15 -4.75 27.98 19.19
C TYR A 15 -5.80 28.79 19.96
N GLU A 16 -6.03 28.49 21.24
CA GLU A 16 -6.94 29.25 22.11
C GLU A 16 -6.54 30.73 22.20
N ARG A 17 -5.24 31.01 22.40
CA ARG A 17 -4.71 32.38 22.46
C ARG A 17 -4.99 33.16 21.17
N VAL A 18 -4.80 32.54 20.01
CA VAL A 18 -5.06 33.16 18.70
C VAL A 18 -6.56 33.29 18.43
N ASN A 19 -7.36 32.28 18.79
CA ASN A 19 -8.82 32.30 18.66
C ASN A 19 -9.43 33.44 19.49
N ALA A 20 -9.00 33.62 20.74
CA ALA A 20 -9.46 34.70 21.60
C ALA A 20 -9.13 36.10 21.04
N ALA A 21 -8.02 36.23 20.29
CA ALA A 21 -7.60 37.50 19.71
C ALA A 21 -8.34 37.83 18.39
N HIS A 22 -8.67 36.84 17.59
CA HIS A 22 -9.18 37.04 16.22
C HIS A 22 -10.65 36.64 16.03
N THR A 23 -11.15 35.69 16.79
CA THR A 23 -12.49 35.11 16.68
C THR A 23 -13.07 34.81 18.07
N PRO A 24 -13.16 35.81 18.97
CA PRO A 24 -13.59 35.61 20.36
C PRO A 24 -15.03 35.10 20.51
N GLN A 25 -15.85 35.26 19.47
CA GLN A 25 -17.25 34.82 19.45
C GLN A 25 -17.40 33.32 19.13
N TRP A 26 -16.32 32.65 18.71
CA TRP A 26 -16.36 31.25 18.28
C TRP A 26 -15.64 30.38 19.31
N GLU A 27 -16.25 29.25 19.65
CA GLU A 27 -15.61 28.28 20.54
C GLU A 27 -14.33 27.72 19.89
N PRO A 28 -13.25 27.50 20.65
CA PRO A 28 -12.04 26.89 20.14
C PRO A 28 -12.34 25.48 19.57
N ALA A 29 -12.05 25.29 18.28
CA ALA A 29 -12.15 23.97 17.65
C ALA A 29 -11.05 23.03 18.16
N TRP A 30 -11.44 21.83 18.58
CA TRP A 30 -10.50 20.80 19.06
C TRP A 30 -9.71 20.11 17.93
N ASN A 31 -10.21 20.20 16.71
CA ASN A 31 -9.60 19.54 15.55
C ASN A 31 -9.53 20.49 14.36
N PRO A 32 -8.33 20.85 13.90
CA PRO A 32 -8.18 21.70 12.73
C PRO A 32 -8.63 20.96 11.47
N HIS A 33 -9.57 21.56 10.74
CA HIS A 33 -10.09 21.05 9.46
C HIS A 33 -9.10 21.20 8.28
N ASN A 34 -7.80 21.28 8.58
CA ASN A 34 -6.72 21.34 7.59
C ASN A 34 -5.44 20.77 8.22
N HIS A 35 -5.06 19.57 7.77
CA HIS A 35 -3.91 18.88 8.33
C HIS A 35 -2.59 19.60 8.07
N TYR A 36 -2.49 20.34 6.96
CA TYR A 36 -1.27 21.06 6.58
C TYR A 36 -0.98 22.20 7.55
N LEU A 37 -2.00 23.00 7.86
CA LEU A 37 -1.88 24.08 8.84
C LEU A 37 -1.58 23.54 10.23
N PHE A 38 -2.21 22.44 10.61
CA PHE A 38 -1.91 21.77 11.87
C PHE A 38 -0.43 21.37 11.98
N VAL A 39 0.11 20.66 10.99
CA VAL A 39 1.51 20.20 11.04
C VAL A 39 2.50 21.38 11.00
N LEU A 40 2.22 22.41 10.20
CA LEU A 40 3.08 23.60 10.10
C LEU A 40 3.08 24.42 11.40
N THR A 41 1.92 24.55 12.06
CA THR A 41 1.83 25.28 13.34
C THR A 41 2.49 24.48 14.46
N ALA A 42 2.25 23.18 14.53
CA ALA A 42 2.77 22.31 15.59
C ALA A 42 4.28 22.04 15.47
N ALA A 43 4.79 21.75 14.26
CA ALA A 43 6.16 21.28 14.04
C ALA A 43 6.96 22.14 13.03
N GLY A 44 6.40 23.27 12.58
CA GLY A 44 7.09 24.21 11.71
C GLY A 44 7.40 23.66 10.32
N LEU A 45 8.41 24.25 9.68
CA LEU A 45 8.92 23.82 8.39
C LEU A 45 9.40 22.35 8.38
N PRO A 46 10.13 21.84 9.40
CA PRO A 46 10.52 20.44 9.44
C PRO A 46 9.32 19.49 9.36
N GLY A 47 8.25 19.78 10.10
CA GLY A 47 7.00 19.02 10.02
C GLY A 47 6.36 19.10 8.63
N GLY A 48 6.29 20.29 8.05
CA GLY A 48 5.77 20.50 6.70
C GLY A 48 6.54 19.71 5.63
N ILE A 49 7.87 19.69 5.73
CA ILE A 49 8.74 18.91 4.83
C ILE A 49 8.50 17.41 5.04
N ALA A 50 8.45 16.93 6.28
CA ALA A 50 8.17 15.53 6.58
C ALA A 50 6.81 15.10 6.03
N LEU A 51 5.77 15.92 6.21
CA LEU A 51 4.44 15.67 5.66
C LEU A 51 4.45 15.61 4.12
N ALA A 52 5.13 16.57 3.48
CA ALA A 52 5.28 16.58 2.03
C ALA A 52 6.02 15.34 1.51
N LEU A 53 7.02 14.86 2.23
CA LEU A 53 7.72 13.61 1.89
C LEU A 53 6.79 12.42 2.03
N VAL A 54 6.08 12.27 3.15
CA VAL A 54 5.16 11.14 3.39
C VAL A 54 4.05 11.09 2.32
N LEU A 55 3.52 12.24 1.91
CA LEU A 55 2.40 12.32 0.97
C LEU A 55 2.84 12.31 -0.51
N ALA A 56 3.89 13.04 -0.87
CA ALA A 56 4.24 13.27 -2.26
C ALA A 56 5.37 12.36 -2.77
N TYR A 57 6.16 11.74 -1.89
CA TYR A 57 7.23 10.84 -2.31
C TYR A 57 6.73 9.66 -3.16
N PRO A 58 5.61 8.98 -2.84
CA PRO A 58 5.12 7.90 -3.68
C PRO A 58 4.73 8.36 -5.10
N LEU A 59 4.35 9.63 -5.29
CA LEU A 59 4.05 10.19 -6.61
C LEU A 59 5.30 10.39 -7.48
N ARG A 60 6.44 10.66 -6.84
CA ARG A 60 7.74 10.91 -7.50
C ARG A 60 8.54 9.63 -7.70
N ARG A 61 8.29 8.59 -6.89
CA ARG A 61 9.02 7.33 -6.94
C ARG A 61 8.70 6.55 -8.22
N ARG A 62 9.73 6.04 -8.90
CA ARG A 62 9.56 5.11 -10.03
C ARG A 62 8.87 3.84 -9.55
N ALA A 63 7.88 3.40 -10.31
CA ALA A 63 7.08 2.22 -10.00
C ALA A 63 7.37 1.10 -11.03
N PRO A 64 7.24 -0.18 -10.64
CA PRO A 64 7.29 -1.29 -11.59
C PRO A 64 6.21 -1.19 -12.66
N ALA A 65 6.53 -1.57 -13.90
CA ALA A 65 5.58 -1.66 -15.00
C ALA A 65 4.74 -2.95 -14.89
N ASP A 66 3.80 -2.98 -13.95
CA ASP A 66 2.94 -4.14 -13.63
C ASP A 66 1.44 -3.85 -13.83
N GLY A 67 1.11 -2.74 -14.49
CA GLY A 67 -0.26 -2.29 -14.74
C GLY A 67 -0.96 -1.63 -13.54
N ARG A 68 -0.31 -1.50 -12.37
CA ARG A 68 -0.90 -0.91 -11.14
C ARG A 68 -0.61 0.57 -10.95
N GLU A 69 -0.03 1.22 -11.94
CA GLU A 69 0.44 2.62 -11.88
C GLU A 69 -0.67 3.61 -11.51
N ARG A 70 -1.87 3.42 -12.07
CA ARG A 70 -3.01 4.31 -11.79
C ARG A 70 -3.43 4.26 -10.31
N ILE A 71 -3.50 3.07 -9.73
CA ILE A 71 -3.88 2.89 -8.32
C ILE A 71 -2.77 3.39 -7.40
N ARG A 72 -1.49 3.14 -7.74
CA ARG A 72 -0.33 3.71 -7.03
C ARG A 72 -0.41 5.23 -6.91
N ARG A 73 -0.77 5.94 -7.99
CA ARG A 73 -0.91 7.40 -7.95
C ARG A 73 -2.20 7.86 -7.27
N ALA A 74 -3.29 7.11 -7.40
CA ALA A 74 -4.59 7.48 -6.83
C ALA A 74 -4.55 7.54 -5.29
N VAL A 75 -3.87 6.62 -4.62
CA VAL A 75 -3.85 6.55 -3.14
C VAL A 75 -3.23 7.80 -2.50
N PRO A 76 -2.02 8.27 -2.88
CA PRO A 76 -1.46 9.51 -2.35
C PRO A 76 -2.23 10.74 -2.80
N VAL A 77 -2.76 10.79 -4.04
CA VAL A 77 -3.59 11.92 -4.49
C VAL A 77 -4.84 12.05 -3.64
N LEU A 78 -5.53 10.93 -3.35
CA LEU A 78 -6.66 10.92 -2.44
C LEU A 78 -6.26 11.43 -1.06
N MET A 79 -5.14 10.93 -0.51
CA MET A 79 -4.68 11.32 0.82
C MET A 79 -4.35 12.83 0.90
N ILE A 80 -3.69 13.36 -0.12
CA ILE A 80 -3.40 14.80 -0.24
C ILE A 80 -4.71 15.60 -0.24
N THR A 81 -5.68 15.22 -1.08
CA THR A 81 -6.95 15.95 -1.17
C THR A 81 -7.72 15.92 0.16
N ILE A 82 -7.84 14.76 0.81
CA ILE A 82 -8.63 14.67 2.06
C ILE A 82 -7.94 15.39 3.22
N CYS A 83 -6.59 15.43 3.26
CA CYS A 83 -5.83 16.17 4.27
C CYS A 83 -6.08 17.69 4.24
N LEU A 84 -6.59 18.21 3.12
CA LEU A 84 -6.98 19.62 3.01
C LEU A 84 -8.22 19.95 3.85
N PHE A 85 -9.12 18.99 4.03
CA PHE A 85 -10.42 19.17 4.69
C PHE A 85 -10.48 18.61 6.11
N GLU A 86 -9.50 17.77 6.48
CA GLU A 86 -9.44 17.19 7.82
C GLU A 86 -8.02 16.76 8.19
N SER A 87 -7.73 16.70 9.49
CA SER A 87 -6.56 16.14 10.13
C SER A 87 -6.50 14.60 10.12
N TYR A 88 -6.66 13.99 8.95
CA TYR A 88 -6.77 12.53 8.80
C TYR A 88 -5.56 11.73 9.29
N LEU A 89 -4.33 12.24 9.16
CA LEU A 89 -3.15 11.46 9.59
C LEU A 89 -2.97 11.41 11.11
N LEU A 90 -3.66 12.27 11.88
CA LEU A 90 -3.73 12.12 13.34
C LEU A 90 -4.54 10.90 13.74
N ARG A 91 -5.46 10.46 12.88
CA ARG A 91 -6.30 9.30 13.14
C ARG A 91 -5.58 8.03 12.71
N SER A 92 -5.27 7.17 13.69
CA SER A 92 -4.51 5.92 13.50
C SER A 92 -5.06 5.04 12.36
N ASN A 93 -6.38 4.98 12.19
CA ASN A 93 -7.00 4.12 11.18
C ASN A 93 -6.65 4.55 9.74
N VAL A 94 -6.69 5.86 9.46
CA VAL A 94 -6.49 6.40 8.10
C VAL A 94 -5.01 6.46 7.77
N SER A 95 -4.17 6.82 8.74
CA SER A 95 -2.70 6.76 8.57
C SER A 95 -2.23 5.32 8.35
N MET A 96 -2.75 4.34 9.10
CA MET A 96 -2.45 2.93 8.90
C MET A 96 -2.93 2.43 7.53
N MET A 97 -4.16 2.79 7.10
CA MET A 97 -4.65 2.47 5.76
C MET A 97 -3.71 3.00 4.68
N TYR A 98 -3.29 4.27 4.79
CA TYR A 98 -2.37 4.89 3.83
C TYR A 98 -1.03 4.15 3.78
N MET A 99 -0.44 3.85 4.94
CA MET A 99 0.81 3.11 5.04
C MET A 99 0.70 1.71 4.45
N LEU A 100 -0.34 0.95 4.81
CA LEU A 100 -0.55 -0.42 4.33
C LEU A 100 -0.80 -0.49 2.83
N PHE A 101 -1.64 0.39 2.30
CA PHE A 101 -1.95 0.40 0.86
C PHE A 101 -0.74 0.84 0.04
N THR A 102 -0.02 1.86 0.49
CA THR A 102 1.22 2.30 -0.18
C THR A 102 2.28 1.18 -0.11
N ALA A 103 2.48 0.53 1.04
CA ALA A 103 3.40 -0.59 1.16
C ALA A 103 3.01 -1.77 0.25
N ALA A 104 1.72 -2.14 0.24
CA ALA A 104 1.21 -3.25 -0.57
C ALA A 104 1.28 -2.99 -2.09
N LEU A 105 1.19 -1.72 -2.51
CA LEU A 105 1.27 -1.32 -3.91
C LEU A 105 2.73 -1.23 -4.40
N TRP A 106 3.67 -0.92 -3.52
CA TRP A 106 5.10 -0.82 -3.83
C TRP A 106 5.92 -2.06 -3.47
N ARG A 107 5.28 -3.13 -2.96
CA ARG A 107 5.94 -4.42 -2.82
C ARG A 107 6.27 -5.00 -4.19
N ASP A 108 7.48 -5.48 -4.36
CA ASP A 108 7.85 -6.24 -5.55
C ASP A 108 7.16 -7.61 -5.50
N ALA A 109 6.54 -8.01 -6.61
CA ALA A 109 6.02 -9.38 -6.76
C ALA A 109 7.13 -10.44 -6.68
N SER A 110 8.38 -10.02 -6.86
CA SER A 110 9.60 -10.84 -6.79
C SER A 110 9.99 -11.27 -5.36
N GLY A 111 9.34 -10.69 -4.33
CA GLY A 111 9.63 -10.96 -2.91
C GLY A 111 8.81 -12.08 -2.27
N ALA A 112 8.02 -12.84 -3.05
CA ALA A 112 7.55 -14.14 -2.58
C ALA A 112 8.75 -15.10 -2.58
N GLY A 113 9.50 -15.12 -1.48
CA GLY A 113 10.59 -16.07 -1.30
C GLY A 113 10.12 -17.50 -1.59
N PRO A 114 11.03 -18.41 -2.02
CA PRO A 114 10.70 -19.78 -2.46
C PRO A 114 9.90 -20.62 -1.45
N ALA A 115 9.75 -20.17 -0.21
CA ALA A 115 8.94 -20.79 0.83
C ALA A 115 7.42 -20.86 0.54
N GLN A 116 6.84 -19.94 -0.25
CA GLN A 116 5.41 -20.02 -0.62
C GLN A 116 5.15 -20.80 -1.93
N ALA A 117 6.18 -21.02 -2.75
CA ALA A 117 6.07 -21.85 -3.96
C ALA A 117 6.20 -23.35 -3.64
N ALA A 118 6.90 -23.72 -2.56
CA ALA A 118 7.07 -25.11 -2.14
C ALA A 118 5.78 -25.77 -1.58
N GLY A 119 4.76 -24.97 -1.24
CA GLY A 119 3.49 -25.45 -0.70
C GLY A 119 2.33 -25.52 -1.71
N ARG A 120 2.53 -25.05 -2.95
CA ARG A 120 1.46 -25.09 -3.97
C ARG A 120 1.63 -26.35 -4.81
N PRO A 121 0.77 -27.38 -4.68
CA PRO A 121 0.83 -28.49 -5.60
C PRO A 121 0.64 -27.95 -7.03
N PRO A 122 1.41 -28.46 -8.01
CA PRO A 122 1.33 -27.97 -9.38
C PRO A 122 -0.12 -28.07 -9.87
N PRO A 123 -0.59 -27.08 -10.66
CA PRO A 123 -1.90 -27.17 -11.27
C PRO A 123 -1.97 -28.51 -12.01
N ALA A 124 -3.06 -29.24 -11.79
CA ALA A 124 -3.31 -30.57 -12.34
C ALA A 124 -3.43 -30.48 -13.86
N ALA A 125 -2.29 -30.31 -14.54
CA ALA A 125 -2.13 -30.51 -15.95
C ALA A 125 -2.29 -32.02 -16.19
N ASP A 126 -3.54 -32.36 -16.44
CA ASP A 126 -3.94 -33.39 -17.37
C ASP A 126 -3.55 -34.83 -16.99
N ARG A 127 -4.11 -35.27 -15.86
CA ARG A 127 -4.14 -36.69 -15.47
C ARG A 127 -4.87 -37.55 -16.51
N VAL A 128 -5.73 -36.97 -17.35
CA VAL A 128 -6.44 -37.69 -18.42
C VAL A 128 -5.47 -37.99 -19.57
N THR A 129 -4.70 -37.01 -20.02
CA THR A 129 -3.72 -37.19 -21.10
C THR A 129 -2.57 -38.12 -20.70
N GLN A 130 -2.10 -38.07 -19.45
CA GLN A 130 -1.05 -39.01 -18.98
C GLN A 130 -1.55 -40.45 -18.79
N ARG A 131 -2.83 -40.63 -18.42
CA ARG A 131 -3.43 -41.97 -18.29
C ARG A 131 -3.66 -42.60 -19.67
N GLY A 132 -4.13 -41.80 -20.65
CA GLY A 132 -4.25 -42.23 -22.04
C GLY A 132 -2.92 -42.62 -22.68
N ALA A 133 -1.86 -41.82 -22.46
CA ALA A 133 -0.53 -42.13 -22.97
C ALA A 133 0.08 -43.41 -22.36
N ARG A 134 -0.18 -43.69 -21.07
CA ARG A 134 0.29 -44.92 -20.39
C ARG A 134 -0.47 -46.16 -20.85
N GLU A 135 -1.76 -46.08 -21.11
CA GLU A 135 -2.55 -47.20 -21.65
C GLU A 135 -2.18 -47.53 -23.09
N ALA A 136 -1.97 -46.51 -23.94
CA ALA A 136 -1.52 -46.72 -25.31
C ALA A 136 -0.13 -47.40 -25.37
N ARG A 137 0.79 -46.99 -24.49
CA ARG A 137 2.14 -47.57 -24.41
C ARG A 137 2.13 -49.01 -23.88
N ARG A 138 1.23 -49.34 -22.94
CA ARG A 138 1.03 -50.72 -22.47
C ARG A 138 0.45 -51.63 -23.57
N ARG A 139 -0.54 -51.16 -24.33
CA ARG A 139 -1.10 -51.94 -25.44
C ARG A 139 -0.07 -52.20 -26.54
N GLY A 140 0.73 -51.20 -26.93
CA GLY A 140 1.78 -51.37 -27.94
C GLY A 140 2.92 -52.31 -27.52
N LEU A 141 3.26 -52.39 -26.22
CA LEU A 141 4.27 -53.33 -25.71
C LEU A 141 3.78 -54.77 -25.70
N VAL A 142 2.50 -55.01 -25.41
CA VAL A 142 1.92 -56.36 -25.41
C VAL A 142 1.82 -56.92 -26.83
N THR A 143 1.44 -56.10 -27.82
CA THR A 143 1.38 -56.54 -29.23
C THR A 143 2.76 -56.88 -29.79
N ARG A 144 3.81 -56.16 -29.37
CA ARG A 144 5.18 -56.39 -29.82
C ARG A 144 5.83 -57.63 -29.18
N ALA A 145 5.46 -57.94 -27.94
CA ALA A 145 5.90 -59.17 -27.25
C ALA A 145 5.25 -60.43 -27.86
N ALA A 146 3.97 -60.35 -28.27
CA ALA A 146 3.28 -61.48 -28.89
C ALA A 146 3.85 -61.89 -30.26
N MET A 147 4.41 -60.95 -31.03
CA MET A 147 5.04 -61.23 -32.34
C MET A 147 6.47 -61.78 -32.25
N SER A 148 7.10 -61.75 -31.06
CA SER A 148 8.47 -62.23 -30.85
C SER A 148 8.56 -63.69 -30.38
N SER A 149 7.41 -64.35 -30.14
CA SER A 149 7.34 -65.69 -29.53
C SER A 149 6.93 -66.81 -30.51
N SER A 150 6.89 -66.57 -31.82
CA SER A 150 6.50 -67.59 -32.83
C SER A 150 7.57 -67.84 -33.90
N ARG A 151 8.84 -67.96 -33.50
CA ARG A 151 9.90 -68.51 -34.36
C ARG A 151 10.70 -69.54 -33.60
#